data_AF-A0A2H5ZZY9-F1
#
_entry.id   AF-A0A2H5ZZY9-F1
#
_cell.length_a   1.000
_cell.length_b   1.000
_cell.length_c   1.000
_cell.angle_alpha   90.00
_cell.angle_beta   90.00
_cell.angle_gamma   90.00
#
_symmetry.space_group_name_H-M   'P 1'
#
loop_
_entity.id
_entity.type
_entity.pdbx_description
1 polymer ?
#
loop_
_entity_poly.entity_id
_entity_poly.type
_entity_poly.pdbx_seq_one_letter_code
_entity_poly.pdbx_strand_id
1 'polypeptide(L)'
;MRRRVWWFLLPFGVAACAGPRRAPEAVAPSREPALPPLGAEVLTVPETAPAVAGPANLVTLQAVDADVRSLLVALAQVAGVNLIISSEVRGRLSLALDRVPAEEALTALMEAAGLSASGVLRSPWEATVFLQPPVWLDTLSAEAIARRFGVSAKLAEWIVEQRAR
;
A
#
# COMPACT_ATOMS: atom_id res chain seq x y z
N MET A 1 -23.47 60.87 62.88
CA MET A 1 -24.67 61.39 62.16
C MET A 1 -25.10 60.34 61.14
N ARG A 2 -25.90 59.33 61.51
CA ARG A 2 -27.34 59.17 61.20
C ARG A 2 -27.83 59.75 59.85
N ARG A 3 -28.19 58.87 58.92
CA ARG A 3 -29.52 58.69 58.23
C ARG A 3 -29.35 57.57 57.17
N ARG A 4 -29.88 56.35 57.36
CA ARG A 4 -31.25 55.89 57.04
C ARG A 4 -31.68 56.28 55.61
N VAL A 5 -31.97 55.32 54.73
CA VAL A 5 -33.29 54.70 54.51
C VAL A 5 -33.17 53.58 53.46
N TRP A 6 -33.65 52.40 53.83
CA TRP A 6 -34.08 51.30 52.96
C TRP A 6 -35.31 51.72 52.16
N TRP A 7 -35.41 51.42 50.86
CA TRP A 7 -36.62 50.75 50.34
C TRP A 7 -36.39 50.13 48.94
N PHE A 8 -36.43 48.79 48.91
CA PHE A 8 -37.08 47.88 47.97
C PHE A 8 -37.03 48.03 46.43
N LEU A 9 -37.20 46.83 45.83
CA LEU A 9 -37.89 46.50 44.58
C LEU A 9 -37.04 46.53 43.30
N LEU A 10 -36.38 45.38 43.07
CA LEU A 10 -36.50 44.66 41.79
C LEU A 10 -37.98 44.64 41.35
N PRO A 11 -38.32 44.58 40.03
CA PRO A 11 -37.67 43.59 39.16
C PRO A 11 -37.68 43.91 37.64
N PHE A 12 -37.28 42.88 36.87
CA PHE A 12 -37.75 42.58 35.51
C PHE A 12 -37.21 43.42 34.33
N GLY A 13 -36.48 42.73 33.45
CA GLY A 13 -37.03 42.52 32.11
C GLY A 13 -36.24 43.06 30.92
N VAL A 14 -35.59 42.12 30.21
CA VAL A 14 -35.54 41.93 28.74
C VAL A 14 -35.20 43.14 27.85
N ALA A 15 -34.14 43.04 27.04
CA ALA A 15 -34.24 42.84 25.59
C ALA A 15 -32.97 43.24 24.82
N ALA A 16 -32.68 42.40 23.84
CA ALA A 16 -32.25 42.76 22.48
C ALA A 16 -30.79 43.16 22.22
N CYS A 17 -30.11 42.19 21.60
CA CYS A 17 -28.92 42.32 20.76
C CYS A 17 -29.10 43.36 19.64
N ALA A 18 -28.08 44.20 19.41
CA ALA A 18 -27.76 44.80 18.10
C ALA A 18 -26.35 45.41 18.11
N GLY A 19 -25.31 44.57 18.00
CA GLY A 19 -23.95 45.02 17.72
C GLY A 19 -23.73 45.20 16.21
N PRO A 20 -22.95 46.21 15.76
CA PRO A 20 -22.87 46.62 14.36
C PRO A 20 -22.14 45.60 13.46
N ARG A 21 -22.70 45.39 12.26
CA ARG A 21 -22.14 44.57 11.17
C ARG A 21 -20.77 45.09 10.76
N ARG A 22 -19.71 44.29 10.92
CA ARG A 22 -18.44 44.50 10.21
C ARG A 22 -18.64 44.22 8.73
N ALA A 23 -18.17 45.15 7.90
CA ALA A 23 -18.03 44.99 6.46
C ALA A 23 -17.05 43.83 6.16
N PRO A 24 -17.22 43.12 5.03
CA PRO A 24 -16.34 42.00 4.67
C PRO A 24 -14.95 42.51 4.33
N GLU A 25 -13.98 42.08 5.13
CA GLU A 25 -12.56 42.28 4.92
C GLU A 25 -12.14 41.56 3.63
N ALA A 26 -11.50 42.29 2.74
CA ALA A 26 -11.06 41.82 1.45
C ALA A 26 -10.16 40.57 1.58
N VAL A 27 -10.52 39.54 0.84
CA VAL A 27 -9.76 38.29 0.69
C VAL A 27 -8.35 38.60 0.19
N ALA A 28 -7.36 38.51 1.07
CA ALA A 28 -5.96 38.43 0.67
C ALA A 28 -5.77 37.15 -0.16
N PRO A 29 -5.04 37.20 -1.29
CA PRO A 29 -4.84 36.02 -2.13
C PRO A 29 -4.07 34.97 -1.33
N SER A 30 -4.67 33.78 -1.23
CA SER A 30 -4.08 32.57 -0.69
C SER A 30 -2.67 32.39 -1.27
N ARG A 31 -1.65 32.72 -0.49
CA ARG A 31 -0.31 32.19 -0.70
C ARG A 31 -0.40 30.70 -0.40
N GLU A 32 -0.60 29.92 -1.45
CA GLU A 32 -0.39 28.48 -1.43
C GLU A 32 0.98 28.23 -0.77
N PRO A 33 1.06 27.45 0.31
CA PRO A 33 2.35 27.14 0.91
C PRO A 33 3.12 26.33 -0.13
N ALA A 34 4.10 26.97 -0.77
CA ALA A 34 5.03 26.31 -1.66
C ALA A 34 5.71 25.21 -0.85
N LEU A 35 5.28 23.97 -1.09
CA LEU A 35 5.95 22.79 -0.57
C LEU A 35 7.43 22.92 -0.98
N PRO A 36 8.39 22.71 -0.06
CA PRO A 36 9.78 22.58 -0.48
C PRO A 36 9.81 21.53 -1.60
N PRO A 37 10.61 21.73 -2.67
CA PRO A 37 10.80 20.66 -3.63
C PRO A 37 11.35 19.49 -2.82
N LEU A 38 10.54 18.46 -2.60
CA LEU A 38 11.05 17.17 -2.17
C LEU A 38 12.06 16.82 -3.25
N GLY A 39 13.34 16.98 -2.92
CA GLY A 39 14.41 16.43 -3.72
C GLY A 39 14.04 14.99 -3.91
N ALA A 40 13.67 14.65 -5.15
CA ALA A 40 13.61 13.27 -5.56
C ALA A 40 15.05 12.78 -5.53
N GLU A 41 15.56 12.50 -4.34
CA GLU A 41 16.59 11.48 -4.19
C GLU A 41 15.90 10.23 -4.67
N VAL A 42 16.07 9.98 -5.97
CA VAL A 42 15.79 8.71 -6.58
C VAL A 42 16.64 7.74 -5.78
N LEU A 43 16.03 7.11 -4.79
CA LEU A 43 16.53 5.86 -4.24
C LEU A 43 16.59 4.94 -5.45
N THR A 44 17.79 4.84 -6.03
CA THR A 44 18.11 3.80 -6.99
C THR A 44 17.95 2.50 -6.23
N VAL A 45 16.75 1.94 -6.30
CA VAL A 45 16.50 0.56 -5.90
C VAL A 45 17.43 -0.23 -6.81
N PRO A 46 18.49 -0.89 -6.30
CA PRO A 46 19.17 -1.86 -7.12
C PRO A 46 18.10 -2.86 -7.53
N GLU A 47 17.88 -2.96 -8.83
CA GLU A 47 17.08 -4.01 -9.44
C GLU A 47 17.79 -5.32 -9.11
N THR A 48 17.52 -5.85 -7.91
CA THR A 48 17.95 -7.18 -7.52
C THR A 48 17.18 -8.12 -8.42
N ALA A 49 17.89 -8.56 -9.45
CA ALA A 49 17.53 -9.67 -10.33
C ALA A 49 16.79 -10.76 -9.55
N PRO A 50 15.83 -11.48 -10.16
CA PRO A 50 15.16 -12.58 -9.49
C PRO A 50 16.25 -13.49 -8.93
N ALA A 51 16.23 -13.71 -7.62
CA ALA A 51 17.09 -14.67 -6.95
C ALA A 51 16.69 -16.04 -7.49
N VAL A 52 17.25 -16.39 -8.65
CA VAL A 52 17.37 -17.77 -9.10
C VAL A 52 18.08 -18.45 -7.95
N ALA A 53 17.39 -19.40 -7.30
CA ALA A 53 17.93 -20.19 -6.20
C ALA A 53 19.37 -20.59 -6.55
N GLY A 54 20.32 -19.88 -5.94
CA GLY A 54 21.74 -20.05 -6.18
C GLY A 54 22.20 -21.37 -5.56
N PRO A 55 23.44 -21.81 -5.87
CA PRO A 55 24.00 -23.01 -5.26
C PRO A 55 23.85 -22.92 -3.74
N ALA A 56 23.32 -23.98 -3.12
CA ALA A 56 22.99 -24.05 -1.71
C ALA A 56 24.12 -23.44 -0.86
N ASN A 57 23.93 -22.20 -0.42
CA ASN A 57 24.90 -21.51 0.44
C ASN A 57 24.92 -22.27 1.76
N LEU A 58 25.96 -23.10 1.95
CA LEU A 58 26.15 -23.84 3.18
C LEU A 58 26.64 -22.88 4.26
N VAL A 59 25.95 -22.89 5.39
CA VAL A 59 26.22 -22.03 6.53
C VAL A 59 26.70 -22.90 7.69
N THR A 60 27.82 -22.50 8.26
CA THR A 60 28.29 -22.96 9.58
C THR A 60 28.25 -21.76 10.50
N LEU A 61 27.38 -21.81 11.51
CA LEU A 61 27.14 -20.70 12.44
C LEU A 61 26.90 -21.25 13.84
N GLN A 62 27.53 -20.66 14.84
CA GLN A 62 27.23 -20.94 16.24
C GLN A 62 26.80 -19.65 16.92
N ALA A 63 25.67 -19.69 17.59
CA ALA A 63 25.11 -18.58 18.33
C ALA A 63 24.59 -19.08 19.67
N VAL A 64 24.89 -18.35 20.73
CA VAL A 64 24.48 -18.67 22.10
C VAL A 64 23.74 -17.47 22.66
N ASP A 65 22.53 -17.69 23.15
CA ASP A 65 21.64 -16.66 23.72
C ASP A 65 21.45 -15.44 22.78
N ALA A 66 21.37 -15.71 21.47
CA ALA A 66 21.27 -14.65 20.47
C ALA A 66 19.82 -14.25 20.22
N ASP A 67 19.62 -12.96 19.93
CA ASP A 67 18.30 -12.43 19.59
C ASP A 67 17.77 -13.04 18.29
N VAL A 68 16.54 -13.55 18.33
CA VAL A 68 15.92 -14.27 17.21
C VAL A 68 15.80 -13.38 15.97
N ARG A 69 15.49 -12.09 16.12
CA ARG A 69 15.37 -11.15 15.00
C ARG A 69 16.72 -10.96 14.32
N SER A 70 17.78 -10.83 15.10
CA SER A 70 19.15 -10.68 14.59
C SER A 70 19.59 -11.93 13.81
N LEU A 71 19.27 -13.12 14.34
CA LEU A 71 19.56 -14.39 13.66
C LEU A 71 18.78 -14.56 12.35
N LEU A 72 17.49 -14.20 12.34
CA LEU A 72 16.66 -14.25 11.12
C LEU A 72 17.20 -13.32 10.03
N VAL A 73 17.60 -12.10 10.39
CA VAL A 73 18.20 -11.15 9.42
C VAL A 73 19.52 -11.68 8.88
N ALA A 74 20.40 -12.20 9.74
CA ALA A 74 21.68 -12.75 9.33
C ALA A 74 21.52 -13.94 8.37
N LEU A 75 20.62 -14.89 8.69
CA LEU A 75 20.35 -16.03 7.82
C LEU A 75 19.66 -15.61 6.52
N ALA A 76 18.72 -14.65 6.56
CA ALA A 76 18.05 -14.15 5.37
C ALA A 76 19.03 -13.48 4.38
N GLN A 77 20.02 -12.73 4.90
CA GLN A 77 21.08 -12.14 4.08
C GLN A 77 21.93 -13.20 3.37
N VAL A 78 22.28 -14.28 4.07
CA VAL A 78 23.08 -15.38 3.49
C VAL A 78 22.26 -16.21 2.50
N ALA A 79 20.97 -16.40 2.77
CA ALA A 79 20.03 -17.08 1.89
C ALA A 79 19.58 -16.22 0.68
N GLY A 80 19.84 -14.91 0.69
CA GLY A 80 19.44 -14.00 -0.40
C GLY A 80 17.93 -13.74 -0.46
N VAL A 81 17.22 -13.84 0.67
CA VAL A 81 15.76 -13.64 0.75
C VAL A 81 15.42 -12.32 1.45
N ASN A 82 14.44 -11.61 0.89
CA ASN A 82 13.84 -10.44 1.53
C ASN A 82 12.80 -10.91 2.56
N LEU A 83 12.95 -10.49 3.82
CA LEU A 83 12.09 -10.87 4.93
C LEU A 83 11.54 -9.64 5.65
N ILE A 84 10.24 -9.67 5.99
CA ILE A 84 9.60 -8.71 6.88
C ILE A 84 9.32 -9.44 8.21
N ILE A 85 9.85 -8.91 9.31
CA ILE A 85 9.70 -9.49 10.64
C ILE A 85 8.67 -8.68 11.42
N SER A 86 7.67 -9.35 12.00
CA SER A 86 6.69 -8.69 12.88
C SER A 86 7.38 -8.14 14.14
N SER A 87 6.90 -7.00 14.64
CA SER A 87 7.37 -6.41 15.91
C SER A 87 7.17 -7.30 17.13
N GLU A 88 6.29 -8.31 17.01
CA GLU A 88 5.99 -9.27 18.07
C GLU A 88 7.07 -10.34 18.22
N VAL A 89 7.90 -10.56 17.21
CA VAL A 89 9.01 -11.52 17.29
C VAL A 89 10.01 -11.02 18.32
N ARG A 90 10.02 -11.71 19.47
CA ARG A 90 10.90 -11.46 20.62
C ARG A 90 11.34 -12.81 21.18
N GLY A 91 12.57 -12.88 21.65
CA GLY A 91 13.12 -14.09 22.24
C GLY A 91 14.61 -14.20 21.99
N ARG A 92 15.25 -15.09 22.75
CA ARG A 92 16.64 -15.47 22.56
C ARG A 92 16.73 -16.96 22.33
N LEU A 93 17.60 -17.37 21.42
CA LEU A 93 17.79 -18.76 21.04
C LEU A 93 19.28 -19.05 20.85
N SER A 94 19.65 -20.28 21.20
CA SER A 94 20.99 -20.82 20.98
C SER A 94 20.91 -21.89 19.91
N LEU A 95 21.76 -21.79 18.90
CA LEU A 95 21.81 -22.74 17.78
C LEU A 95 23.25 -22.96 17.33
N ALA A 96 23.52 -24.17 16.84
CA ALA A 96 24.77 -24.54 16.21
C ALA A 96 24.45 -25.24 14.89
N LEU A 97 24.92 -24.66 13.79
CA LEU A 97 24.77 -25.16 12.44
C LEU A 97 26.14 -25.55 11.92
N ASP A 98 26.24 -26.71 11.28
CA ASP A 98 27.44 -27.15 10.56
C ASP A 98 27.08 -27.59 9.14
N ARG A 99 27.56 -26.85 8.15
CA ARG A 99 27.37 -27.13 6.71
C ARG A 99 25.89 -27.37 6.35
N VAL A 100 25.00 -26.53 6.85
CA VAL A 100 23.56 -26.59 6.59
C VAL A 100 23.20 -25.60 5.48
N PRO A 101 22.36 -25.96 4.49
CA PRO A 101 21.84 -25.00 3.52
C PRO A 101 21.15 -23.81 4.21
N ALA A 102 21.39 -22.59 3.74
CA ALA A 102 20.86 -21.38 4.35
C ALA A 102 19.32 -21.36 4.46
N GLU A 103 18.62 -21.89 3.46
CA GLU A 103 17.14 -22.00 3.47
C GLU A 103 16.64 -22.99 4.53
N GLU A 104 17.32 -24.12 4.69
CA GLU A 104 17.00 -25.15 5.68
C GLU A 104 17.30 -24.63 7.09
N ALA A 105 18.43 -23.94 7.27
CA ALA A 105 18.78 -23.28 8.51
C ALA A 105 17.76 -22.20 8.92
N LEU A 106 17.27 -21.42 7.96
CA LEU A 106 16.22 -20.42 8.19
C LEU A 106 14.92 -21.10 8.64
N THR A 107 14.51 -22.17 7.96
CA THR A 107 13.30 -22.93 8.31
C THR A 107 13.41 -23.54 9.70
N ALA A 108 14.54 -24.17 10.02
CA ALA A 108 14.79 -24.76 11.34
C ALA A 108 14.78 -23.71 12.47
N LEU A 109 15.34 -22.51 12.23
CA LEU A 109 15.27 -21.41 13.19
C LEU A 109 13.82 -20.96 13.43
N MET A 110 13.02 -20.87 12.36
CA MET A 110 11.61 -20.50 12.47
C MET A 110 10.81 -21.53 13.25
N GLU A 111 11.01 -22.81 13.00
CA GLU A 111 10.38 -23.90 13.75
C GLU A 111 10.78 -23.87 15.23
N ALA A 112 12.08 -23.70 15.53
CA ALA A 112 12.58 -23.64 16.90
C ALA A 112 12.04 -22.42 17.68
N ALA A 113 11.79 -21.31 16.98
CA ALA A 113 11.18 -20.11 17.54
C ALA A 113 9.64 -20.14 17.54
N GLY A 114 9.00 -21.18 16.99
CA GLY A 114 7.54 -21.28 16.87
C GLY A 114 6.93 -20.24 15.92
N LEU A 115 7.70 -19.79 14.93
CA LEU A 115 7.30 -18.75 13.96
C LEU A 115 6.85 -19.39 12.65
N SER A 116 5.88 -18.75 11.98
CA SER A 116 5.43 -19.14 10.64
C SER A 116 5.73 -18.04 9.62
N ALA A 117 6.15 -18.43 8.41
CA ALA A 117 6.33 -17.54 7.29
C ALA A 117 5.04 -17.54 6.45
N SER A 118 4.47 -16.36 6.19
CA SER A 118 3.43 -16.18 5.18
C SER A 118 4.03 -15.44 3.99
N GLY A 119 4.31 -16.17 2.91
CA GLY A 119 4.90 -15.63 1.70
C GLY A 119 3.84 -15.07 0.76
N VAL A 120 3.61 -13.76 0.78
CA VAL A 120 2.94 -13.04 -0.31
C VAL A 120 3.62 -11.69 -0.53
N LEU A 121 4.77 -11.72 -1.21
CA LEU A 121 5.08 -10.68 -2.20
C LEU A 121 4.77 -11.23 -3.59
N ARG A 122 3.61 -11.88 -3.74
CA ARG A 122 3.03 -12.00 -5.07
C ARG A 122 2.47 -10.63 -5.38
N SER A 123 3.04 -10.00 -6.40
CA SER A 123 2.42 -8.84 -6.99
C SER A 123 0.95 -9.16 -7.26
N PRO A 124 -0.02 -8.38 -6.74
CA PRO A 124 -1.43 -8.63 -7.02
C PRO A 124 -1.79 -8.45 -8.50
N TRP A 125 -0.85 -7.94 -9.30
CA TRP A 125 -1.03 -7.64 -10.71
C TRP A 125 -0.28 -8.58 -11.67
N GLU A 126 0.11 -9.80 -11.25
CA GLU A 126 0.29 -10.92 -12.22
C GLU A 126 -1.05 -11.38 -12.82
N ALA A 127 -2.01 -10.47 -13.01
CA ALA A 127 -2.95 -10.66 -14.08
C ALA A 127 -2.26 -10.08 -15.31
N THR A 128 -1.56 -10.93 -16.07
CA THR A 128 -1.51 -10.74 -17.52
C THR A 128 -2.96 -10.88 -18.00
N VAL A 129 -3.78 -9.88 -17.71
CA VAL A 129 -4.97 -9.60 -18.47
C VAL A 129 -4.38 -9.16 -19.80
N PHE A 130 -4.33 -10.08 -20.74
CA PHE A 130 -4.39 -9.68 -22.13
C PHE A 130 -5.73 -8.94 -22.26
N LEU A 131 -5.73 -7.65 -21.96
CA LEU A 131 -6.59 -6.74 -22.67
C LEU A 131 -6.08 -6.86 -24.10
N GLN A 132 -6.61 -7.83 -24.85
CA GLN A 132 -6.68 -7.65 -26.28
C GLN A 132 -7.29 -6.25 -26.43
N PRO A 133 -6.60 -5.30 -27.07
CA PRO A 133 -7.11 -3.95 -27.20
C PRO A 133 -8.55 -4.05 -27.71
N PRO A 134 -9.51 -3.29 -27.13
CA PRO A 134 -10.91 -3.44 -27.48
C PRO A 134 -11.03 -3.30 -29.00
N VAL A 135 -11.51 -4.35 -29.65
CA VAL A 135 -11.79 -4.29 -31.08
C VAL A 135 -13.09 -3.54 -31.22
N TRP A 136 -13.01 -2.31 -31.71
CA TRP A 136 -14.17 -1.48 -32.03
C TRP A 136 -15.01 -2.18 -33.11
N LEU A 137 -16.16 -2.76 -32.74
CA LEU A 137 -17.12 -3.34 -33.70
C LEU A 137 -17.48 -2.35 -34.81
N ASP A 138 -17.40 -1.06 -34.50
CA ASP A 138 -17.71 0.06 -35.37
C ASP A 138 -16.82 0.12 -36.62
N THR A 139 -15.63 -0.50 -36.58
CA THR A 139 -14.66 -0.47 -37.69
C THR A 139 -14.50 -1.80 -38.44
N LEU A 140 -15.07 -2.90 -37.92
CA LEU A 140 -14.92 -4.23 -38.53
C LEU A 140 -15.78 -4.38 -39.80
N SER A 141 -15.29 -5.19 -40.74
CA SER A 141 -16.09 -5.67 -41.88
C SER A 141 -17.04 -6.79 -41.44
N ALA A 142 -18.13 -7.02 -42.19
CA ALA A 142 -19.10 -8.07 -41.89
C ALA A 142 -18.44 -9.46 -41.80
N GLU A 143 -17.46 -9.75 -42.67
CA GLU A 143 -16.71 -11.01 -42.64
C GLU A 143 -15.88 -11.17 -41.36
N ALA A 144 -15.21 -10.10 -40.90
CA ALA A 144 -14.41 -10.14 -39.67
C ALA A 144 -15.29 -10.36 -38.43
N ILE A 145 -16.49 -9.78 -38.40
CA ILE A 145 -17.49 -9.98 -37.34
C ILE A 145 -17.97 -11.44 -37.34
N ALA A 146 -18.34 -11.98 -38.50
CA ALA A 146 -18.79 -13.36 -38.64
C ALA A 146 -17.73 -14.36 -38.17
N ARG A 147 -16.47 -14.17 -38.56
CA ARG A 147 -15.37 -15.08 -38.23
C ARG A 147 -14.91 -15.01 -36.78
N ARG A 148 -14.92 -13.81 -36.17
CA ARG A 148 -14.42 -13.59 -34.80
C ARG A 148 -15.44 -14.01 -33.75
N PHE A 149 -16.72 -13.71 -33.99
CA PHE A 149 -17.79 -13.92 -33.02
C PHE A 149 -18.67 -15.13 -33.35
N GLY A 150 -18.42 -15.84 -34.46
CA GLY A 150 -19.14 -17.04 -34.85
C GLY A 150 -20.60 -16.79 -35.24
N VAL A 151 -20.91 -15.60 -35.78
CA VAL A 151 -22.27 -15.22 -36.19
C VAL A 151 -22.51 -15.48 -37.68
N SER A 152 -23.78 -15.61 -38.08
CA SER A 152 -24.15 -15.80 -39.49
C SER A 152 -23.82 -14.56 -40.33
N ALA A 153 -23.47 -14.77 -41.61
CA ALA A 153 -23.16 -13.68 -42.53
C ALA A 153 -24.29 -12.65 -42.64
N LYS A 154 -25.55 -13.12 -42.69
CA LYS A 154 -26.74 -12.28 -42.73
C LYS A 154 -26.87 -11.38 -41.50
N LEU A 155 -26.53 -11.88 -40.31
CA LEU A 155 -26.55 -11.09 -39.08
C LEU A 155 -25.39 -10.08 -39.06
N ALA A 156 -24.21 -10.48 -39.52
CA ALA A 156 -23.06 -9.59 -39.59
C ALA A 156 -23.28 -8.41 -40.56
N GLU A 157 -23.91 -8.66 -41.72
CA GLU A 157 -24.32 -7.62 -42.66
C GLU A 157 -25.33 -6.66 -42.04
N TRP A 158 -26.34 -7.19 -41.35
CA TRP A 158 -27.33 -6.37 -40.66
C TRP A 158 -26.70 -5.45 -39.61
N ILE A 159 -25.74 -5.93 -38.82
CA ILE A 159 -25.02 -5.13 -37.82
C ILE A 159 -24.25 -3.97 -38.49
N VAL A 160 -23.61 -4.24 -39.63
CA VAL A 160 -22.86 -3.22 -40.40
C VAL A 160 -23.79 -2.19 -41.05
N GLU A 161 -25.01 -2.59 -41.44
CA GLU A 161 -26.01 -1.67 -42.02
C GLU A 161 -26.63 -0.75 -40.96
N GLN A 162 -26.92 -1.26 -39.77
CA GLN A 162 -27.54 -0.47 -38.69
C GLN A 162 -26.59 0.56 -38.06
N ARG A 163 -25.26 0.37 -38.13
CA ARG A 163 -24.29 1.37 -37.60
C ARG A 163 -24.14 2.62 -38.46
N ALA A 164 -24.57 2.60 -39.72
CA ALA A 164 -24.41 3.71 -40.66
C ALA A 164 -25.54 4.74 -40.59
N ARG A 165 -26.39 4.64 -39.56
CA ARG A 165 -27.59 5.44 -39.35
C ARG A 165 -27.48 6.20 -38.03
#